data_AF-H3ZLS1-F1
#
_entry.id   AF-H3ZLS1-F1
#
_cell.length_a   1.000
_cell.length_b   1.000
_cell.length_c   1.000
_cell.angle_alpha   90.00
_cell.angle_beta   90.00
_cell.angle_gamma   90.00
#
_symmetry.space_group_name_H-M   'P 1'
#
loop_
_entity.id
_entity.type
_entity.pdbx_description
1 polymer ?
#
loop_
_entity_poly.entity_id
_entity_poly.type
_entity_poly.pdbx_seq_one_letter_code
_entity_poly.pdbx_strand_id
1 'polypeptide(L)'
;MIRYPAVAGSFYPSGGELKLMLDEFFSDLGELGEKRKITSGVAPHAGYIFSGYTASRTYKAIYEDSLPETFVIIGPNHTGLGSPVAIYPEGIWRTPMGDVEVDAELAKTIAKHSSLADLDDFAHKYEHSLEVQVPFIQYISEKAEKEVKIVPIALGLQDEEVAEDLGRAIFEASQELGRDVVVIASTDMMHYGYAYGYVPFRARGDDLLGRIREWDFRVIQKILEFDYKGMFDEIRKMDHTMCGPGGVATAIVFSRLSGAVEAEVLHYTTSFEVSRSTDAIVGYVSIVMRKA
;
A
#
# COMPACT_ATOMS: atom_id res chain seq x y z
N MET A 1 9.94 -11.72 18.32
CA MET A 1 9.07 -12.45 17.37
C MET A 1 9.61 -12.24 15.96
N ILE A 2 9.52 -13.23 15.06
CA ILE A 2 9.97 -13.10 13.66
C ILE A 2 8.82 -13.53 12.73
N ARG A 3 8.38 -12.63 11.84
CA ARG A 3 7.51 -12.96 10.70
C ARG A 3 8.40 -13.37 9.53
N TYR A 4 8.30 -14.63 9.11
CA TYR A 4 8.96 -15.14 7.92
C TYR A 4 8.15 -14.80 6.66
N PRO A 5 8.77 -14.70 5.47
CA PRO A 5 8.04 -14.41 4.26
C PRO A 5 7.14 -15.59 3.88
N ALA A 6 5.88 -15.32 3.59
CA ALA A 6 4.87 -16.27 3.18
C ALA A 6 4.79 -16.42 1.65
N VAL A 7 5.25 -15.42 0.89
CA VAL A 7 5.11 -15.36 -0.58
C VAL A 7 6.43 -15.15 -1.34
N ALA A 8 7.57 -15.20 -0.64
CA ALA A 8 8.87 -15.30 -1.31
C ALA A 8 8.94 -16.59 -2.16
N GLY A 9 9.32 -16.43 -3.43
CA GLY A 9 9.35 -17.48 -4.44
C GLY A 9 8.07 -17.58 -5.28
N SER A 10 6.99 -16.86 -4.91
CA SER A 10 5.73 -16.82 -5.69
C SER A 10 5.35 -15.41 -6.12
N PHE A 11 5.33 -14.43 -5.22
CA PHE A 11 5.02 -13.03 -5.54
C PHE A 11 6.26 -12.24 -5.94
N TYR A 12 7.41 -12.59 -5.37
CA TYR A 12 8.71 -12.00 -5.68
C TYR A 12 9.82 -13.05 -5.49
N PRO A 13 11.00 -12.90 -6.11
CA PRO A 13 12.06 -13.92 -5.99
C PRO A 13 12.51 -14.16 -4.54
N SER A 14 12.82 -15.42 -4.20
CA SER A 14 13.26 -15.78 -2.84
C SER A 14 14.77 -15.64 -2.59
N GLY A 15 15.54 -15.18 -3.59
CA GLY A 15 17.00 -15.14 -3.58
C GLY A 15 17.57 -13.82 -4.10
N GLY A 16 18.83 -13.84 -4.55
CA GLY A 16 19.56 -12.65 -5.03
C GLY A 16 18.94 -11.98 -6.25
N GLU A 17 18.10 -12.71 -7.00
CA GLU A 17 17.32 -12.19 -8.13
C GLU A 17 16.34 -11.09 -7.71
N LEU A 18 15.92 -11.07 -6.44
CA LEU A 18 15.08 -10.00 -5.91
C LEU A 18 15.80 -8.65 -5.96
N LYS A 19 17.08 -8.62 -5.59
CA LYS A 19 17.88 -7.39 -5.62
C LYS A 19 18.08 -6.90 -7.06
N LEU A 20 18.36 -7.81 -8.00
CA LEU A 20 18.48 -7.46 -9.42
C LEU A 20 17.19 -6.87 -9.99
N MET A 21 16.05 -7.47 -9.65
CA MET A 21 14.73 -6.96 -10.06
C MET A 21 14.44 -5.58 -9.46
N LEU A 22 14.81 -5.36 -8.19
CA LEU A 22 14.67 -4.04 -7.56
C LEU A 22 15.64 -3.02 -8.21
N ASP A 23 16.88 -3.40 -8.50
CA ASP A 23 17.83 -2.54 -9.22
C ASP A 23 17.30 -2.13 -10.61
N GLU A 24 16.60 -3.00 -11.32
CA GLU A 24 15.90 -2.65 -12.57
C GLU A 24 14.72 -1.70 -12.30
N PHE A 25 13.88 -2.02 -11.31
CA PHE A 25 12.75 -1.17 -10.94
C PHE A 25 13.15 0.20 -10.42
N PHE A 26 14.41 0.41 -10.01
CA PHE A 26 14.96 1.66 -9.52
C PHE A 26 16.15 2.12 -10.37
N SER A 27 16.24 1.70 -11.64
CA SER A 27 17.34 2.08 -12.53
C SER A 27 17.43 3.59 -12.76
N ASP A 28 16.32 4.29 -12.53
CA ASP A 28 16.16 5.74 -12.64
C ASP A 28 16.02 6.44 -11.27
N LEU A 29 16.47 5.80 -10.17
CA LEU A 29 16.45 6.39 -8.83
C LEU A 29 17.33 7.65 -8.78
N GLY A 30 16.74 8.77 -8.36
CA GLY A 30 17.43 10.03 -8.16
C GLY A 30 18.22 10.09 -6.85
N GLU A 31 18.53 11.31 -6.42
CA GLU A 31 19.22 11.56 -5.15
C GLU A 31 18.26 11.49 -3.96
N LEU A 32 18.80 11.18 -2.78
CA LEU A 32 18.03 11.18 -1.54
C LEU A 32 17.56 12.60 -1.21
N GLY A 33 16.27 12.75 -0.94
CA GLY A 33 15.70 14.04 -0.56
C GLY A 33 16.19 14.53 0.80
N GLU A 34 16.21 15.85 0.98
CA GLU A 34 16.60 16.50 2.25
C GLU A 34 15.41 16.92 3.11
N LYS A 35 14.24 17.16 2.50
CA LYS A 35 13.08 17.72 3.19
C LYS A 35 11.80 17.02 2.77
N ARG A 36 11.26 16.24 3.71
CA ARG A 36 10.06 15.44 3.52
C ARG A 36 8.79 16.27 3.44
N LYS A 37 8.01 16.07 2.38
CA LYS A 37 6.65 16.58 2.18
C LYS A 37 5.62 15.47 2.03
N ILE A 38 6.02 14.29 1.56
CA ILE A 38 5.13 13.15 1.35
C ILE A 38 4.66 12.63 2.72
N THR A 39 3.34 12.46 2.81
CA THR A 39 2.63 11.99 4.00
C THR A 39 2.11 10.58 3.80
N SER A 40 1.70 10.23 2.58
CA SER A 40 1.23 8.89 2.25
C SER A 40 1.52 8.50 0.81
N GLY A 41 1.60 7.20 0.57
CA GLY A 41 1.66 6.59 -0.75
C GLY A 41 0.60 5.50 -0.92
N VAL A 42 0.18 5.28 -2.16
CA VAL A 42 -0.63 4.13 -2.58
C VAL A 42 0.24 3.25 -3.47
N ALA A 43 0.29 1.95 -3.22
CA ALA A 43 1.08 1.01 -4.00
C ALA A 43 0.33 -0.33 -4.20
N PRO A 44 0.47 -0.98 -5.37
CA PRO A 44 -0.12 -2.29 -5.64
C PRO A 44 0.62 -3.42 -4.92
N HIS A 45 -0.04 -4.57 -4.79
CA HIS A 45 0.47 -5.76 -4.09
C HIS A 45 0.34 -7.09 -4.84
N ALA A 46 0.03 -7.07 -6.14
CA ALA A 46 0.21 -8.25 -6.97
C ALA A 46 1.69 -8.71 -7.03
N GLY A 47 1.93 -9.87 -7.65
CA GLY A 47 3.29 -10.35 -7.90
C GLY A 47 4.12 -9.33 -8.68
N TYR A 48 5.40 -9.20 -8.33
CA TYR A 48 6.30 -8.14 -8.82
C TYR A 48 6.42 -8.10 -10.34
N ILE A 49 6.28 -9.25 -11.01
CA ILE A 49 6.31 -9.30 -12.47
C ILE A 49 5.22 -8.42 -13.08
N PHE A 50 4.06 -8.30 -12.41
CA PHE A 50 2.90 -7.56 -12.88
C PHE A 50 2.89 -6.11 -12.40
N SER A 51 3.10 -5.91 -11.11
CA SER A 51 2.86 -4.61 -10.45
C SER A 51 4.10 -3.97 -9.83
N GLY A 52 5.23 -4.69 -9.78
CA GLY A 52 6.42 -4.29 -9.01
C GLY A 52 7.03 -2.97 -9.49
N TYR A 53 7.11 -2.76 -10.81
CA TYR A 53 7.55 -1.47 -11.35
C TYR A 53 6.61 -0.33 -10.96
N THR A 54 5.29 -0.57 -10.93
CA THR A 54 4.32 0.45 -10.49
C THR A 54 4.51 0.76 -9.01
N ALA A 55 4.61 -0.25 -8.15
CA ALA A 55 4.89 -0.06 -6.72
C ALA A 55 6.17 0.72 -6.48
N SER A 56 7.25 0.42 -7.22
CA SER A 56 8.54 1.09 -7.05
C SER A 56 8.47 2.60 -7.26
N ARG A 57 7.52 3.10 -8.06
CA ARG A 57 7.35 4.55 -8.28
C ARG A 57 6.95 5.28 -7.01
N THR A 58 6.10 4.69 -6.18
CA THR A 58 5.71 5.25 -4.86
C THR A 58 6.93 5.36 -3.96
N TYR A 59 7.72 4.29 -3.88
CA TYR A 59 8.93 4.23 -3.05
C TYR A 59 10.06 5.14 -3.57
N LYS A 60 10.21 5.27 -4.89
CA LYS A 60 11.14 6.19 -5.53
C LYS A 60 10.81 7.63 -5.14
N ALA A 61 9.55 8.02 -5.25
CA ALA A 61 9.11 9.37 -4.87
C ALA A 61 9.37 9.65 -3.38
N ILE A 62 9.12 8.67 -2.49
CA ILE A 62 9.42 8.81 -1.06
C ILE A 62 10.93 8.94 -0.82
N TYR A 63 11.76 8.15 -1.49
CA TYR A 63 13.21 8.28 -1.39
C TYR A 63 13.70 9.66 -1.83
N GLU A 64 13.22 10.15 -2.98
CA GLU A 64 13.59 11.46 -3.53
C GLU A 64 13.04 12.64 -2.72
N ASP A 65 12.05 12.41 -1.86
CA ASP A 65 11.49 13.37 -0.90
C ASP A 65 12.13 13.29 0.50
N SER A 66 12.85 12.20 0.81
CA SER A 66 13.45 11.77 2.09
C SER A 66 12.63 10.71 2.85
N LEU A 67 13.35 9.75 3.44
CA LEU A 67 12.75 8.65 4.20
C LEU A 67 12.21 9.08 5.57
N PRO A 68 11.08 8.50 6.03
CA PRO A 68 10.60 8.65 7.40
C PRO A 68 11.40 7.80 8.39
N GLU A 69 11.16 7.99 9.69
CA GLU A 69 11.62 7.04 10.71
C GLU A 69 10.82 5.73 10.65
N THR A 70 9.54 5.80 10.32
CA THR A 70 8.65 4.63 10.31
C THR A 70 7.64 4.67 9.16
N PHE A 71 7.51 3.54 8.47
CA PHE A 71 6.43 3.31 7.52
C PHE A 71 5.26 2.60 8.20
N VAL A 72 4.07 3.17 8.17
CA VAL A 72 2.85 2.46 8.55
C VAL A 72 2.27 1.85 7.28
N ILE A 73 2.25 0.52 7.17
CA ILE A 73 1.80 -0.19 5.96
C ILE A 73 0.41 -0.74 6.25
N ILE A 74 -0.57 -0.39 5.44
CA ILE A 74 -1.97 -0.77 5.63
C ILE A 74 -2.46 -1.48 4.38
N GLY A 75 -3.08 -2.64 4.55
CA GLY A 75 -3.54 -3.45 3.43
C GLY A 75 -4.69 -4.37 3.82
N PRO A 76 -5.42 -4.92 2.82
CA PRO A 76 -6.47 -5.88 3.08
C PRO A 76 -5.93 -7.15 3.73
N ASN A 77 -6.78 -7.78 4.54
CA ASN A 77 -6.60 -9.13 5.04
C ASN A 77 -7.38 -10.11 4.14
N HIS A 78 -6.70 -10.70 3.17
CA HIS A 78 -7.23 -11.71 2.26
C HIS A 78 -7.38 -13.08 2.93
N THR A 79 -6.65 -13.34 4.01
CA THR A 79 -6.71 -14.63 4.72
C THR A 79 -7.97 -14.78 5.58
N GLY A 80 -8.53 -13.65 6.04
CA GLY A 80 -9.63 -13.63 7.00
C GLY A 80 -9.25 -14.11 8.41
N LEU A 81 -7.95 -14.23 8.70
CA LEU A 81 -7.45 -14.66 10.02
C LEU A 81 -7.28 -13.48 10.97
N GLY A 82 -7.48 -13.74 12.26
CA GLY A 82 -7.25 -12.76 13.31
C GLY A 82 -8.32 -11.67 13.39
N SER A 83 -7.94 -10.54 13.93
CA SER A 83 -8.81 -9.41 14.28
C SER A 83 -9.23 -8.62 13.04
N PRO A 84 -10.43 -8.00 13.03
CA PRO A 84 -10.91 -7.24 11.87
C PRO A 84 -10.01 -6.05 11.50
N VAL A 85 -9.33 -5.45 12.48
CA VAL A 85 -8.30 -4.42 12.30
C VAL A 85 -7.11 -4.84 13.15
N ALA A 86 -6.10 -5.45 12.53
CA ALA A 86 -4.99 -6.09 13.23
C ALA A 86 -3.68 -5.31 13.03
N ILE A 87 -3.08 -4.86 14.12
CA ILE A 87 -1.77 -4.22 14.14
C ILE A 87 -0.73 -5.25 14.60
N TYR A 88 0.34 -5.42 13.83
CA TYR A 88 1.42 -6.32 14.22
C TYR A 88 2.21 -5.73 15.40
N PRO A 89 2.33 -6.43 16.55
CA PRO A 89 2.67 -5.78 17.81
C PRO A 89 4.15 -5.41 18.00
N GLU A 90 5.07 -6.31 17.65
CA GLU A 90 6.51 -6.12 17.89
C GLU A 90 7.36 -7.20 17.21
N GLY A 91 8.68 -6.98 17.13
CA GLY A 91 9.64 -7.94 16.58
C GLY A 91 10.16 -7.50 15.20
N ILE A 92 10.40 -8.47 14.33
CA ILE A 92 10.96 -8.22 12.99
C ILE A 92 10.17 -8.95 11.91
N TRP A 93 10.17 -8.37 10.71
CA TRP A 93 9.74 -9.04 9.48
C TRP A 93 10.97 -9.36 8.64
N ARG A 94 11.07 -10.62 8.20
CA ARG A 94 12.17 -11.11 7.36
C ARG A 94 11.73 -11.24 5.92
N THR A 95 12.56 -10.79 5.00
CA THR A 95 12.45 -11.06 3.56
C THR A 95 13.82 -11.51 3.03
N PRO A 96 13.95 -11.90 1.75
CA PRO A 96 15.26 -12.15 1.14
C PRO A 96 16.20 -10.93 1.12
N MET A 97 15.68 -9.71 1.26
CA MET A 97 16.50 -8.49 1.41
C MET A 97 17.08 -8.31 2.82
N GLY A 98 16.62 -9.08 3.80
CA GLY A 98 17.06 -9.01 5.19
C GLY A 98 15.91 -8.83 6.18
N ASP A 99 16.22 -8.29 7.35
CA ASP A 99 15.26 -8.04 8.42
C ASP A 99 14.84 -6.55 8.45
N VAL A 100 13.62 -6.27 8.88
CA VAL A 100 13.15 -4.91 9.21
C VAL A 100 12.45 -4.95 10.56
N GLU A 101 12.74 -3.95 11.40
CA GLU A 101 12.15 -3.85 12.73
C GLU A 101 10.73 -3.30 12.70
N VAL A 102 9.89 -3.84 13.57
CA VAL A 102 8.57 -3.27 13.88
C VAL A 102 8.75 -2.17 14.92
N ASP A 103 8.20 -0.97 14.67
CA ASP A 103 8.10 0.07 15.70
C ASP A 103 7.01 -0.28 16.71
N ALA A 104 7.40 -1.08 17.70
CA ALA A 104 6.50 -1.58 18.74
C ALA A 104 5.90 -0.46 19.61
N GLU A 105 6.63 0.65 19.79
CA GLU A 105 6.14 1.78 20.56
C GLU A 105 5.03 2.51 19.80
N LEU A 106 5.27 2.78 18.51
CA LEU A 106 4.23 3.36 17.65
C LEU A 106 3.03 2.42 17.50
N ALA A 107 3.25 1.12 17.26
CA ALA A 107 2.17 0.13 17.12
C ALA A 107 1.25 0.10 18.35
N LYS A 108 1.82 0.02 19.56
CA LYS A 108 1.06 0.02 20.82
C LYS A 108 0.35 1.36 21.06
N THR A 109 0.94 2.47 20.64
CA THR A 109 0.34 3.80 20.78
C THR A 109 -0.80 4.02 19.79
N ILE A 110 -0.70 3.49 18.57
CA ILE A 110 -1.83 3.48 17.60
C ILE A 110 -2.99 2.66 18.17
N ALA A 111 -2.73 1.45 18.67
CA ALA A 111 -3.77 0.61 19.29
C ALA A 111 -4.43 1.26 20.51
N LYS A 112 -3.71 2.12 21.25
CA LYS A 112 -4.26 2.88 22.38
C LYS A 112 -5.22 4.00 21.94
N HIS A 113 -4.96 4.63 20.79
CA HIS A 113 -5.80 5.72 20.25
C HIS A 113 -6.94 5.22 19.37
N SER A 114 -6.82 4.03 18.80
CA SER A 114 -7.87 3.39 18.03
C SER A 114 -8.88 2.70 18.94
N SER A 115 -10.17 2.82 18.61
CA SER A 115 -11.23 2.09 19.30
C SER A 115 -11.55 0.73 18.66
N LEU A 116 -10.97 0.46 17.48
CA LEU A 116 -11.28 -0.69 16.63
C LEU A 116 -10.08 -1.62 16.41
N ALA A 117 -8.85 -1.13 16.60
CA ALA A 117 -7.63 -1.88 16.28
C ALA A 117 -7.12 -2.70 17.46
N ASP A 118 -6.82 -3.96 17.19
CA ASP A 118 -6.22 -4.89 18.13
C ASP A 118 -4.74 -5.14 17.80
N LEU A 119 -3.94 -5.42 18.83
CA LEU A 119 -2.58 -5.96 18.65
C LEU A 119 -2.66 -7.46 18.38
N ASP A 120 -2.37 -7.87 17.15
CA ASP A 120 -2.57 -9.25 16.69
C ASP A 120 -1.53 -9.63 15.63
N ASP A 121 -0.67 -10.61 15.92
CA ASP A 121 0.31 -11.14 14.97
C ASP A 121 -0.26 -12.25 14.07
N PHE A 122 -1.36 -12.90 14.46
CA PHE A 122 -1.93 -14.04 13.76
C PHE A 122 -2.52 -13.64 12.40
N ALA A 123 -3.15 -12.46 12.32
CA ALA A 123 -3.68 -11.90 11.07
C ALA A 123 -2.61 -11.73 9.97
N HIS A 124 -1.35 -11.55 10.35
CA HIS A 124 -0.27 -11.26 9.42
C HIS A 124 0.48 -12.51 8.95
N LYS A 125 0.23 -13.67 9.56
CA LYS A 125 1.06 -14.88 9.42
C LYS A 125 1.21 -15.35 7.97
N TYR A 126 0.14 -15.22 7.18
CA TYR A 126 0.10 -15.61 5.76
C TYR A 126 -0.40 -14.48 4.86
N GLU A 127 -0.59 -13.27 5.40
CA GLU A 127 -1.10 -12.14 4.64
C GLU A 127 0.00 -11.51 3.78
N HIS A 128 -0.25 -11.40 2.49
CA HIS A 128 0.74 -10.96 1.51
C HIS A 128 0.68 -9.47 1.21
N SER A 129 -0.49 -8.83 1.35
CA SER A 129 -0.72 -7.44 0.94
C SER A 129 0.29 -6.47 1.57
N LEU A 130 0.70 -6.75 2.81
CA LEU A 130 1.70 -5.99 3.56
C LEU A 130 3.12 -6.48 3.29
N GLU A 131 3.34 -7.80 3.13
CA GLU A 131 4.66 -8.40 2.93
C GLU A 131 5.32 -7.89 1.67
N VAL A 132 4.58 -7.83 0.56
CA VAL A 132 5.11 -7.43 -0.74
C VAL A 132 5.54 -5.97 -0.80
N GLN A 133 5.19 -5.16 0.20
CA GLN A 133 5.65 -3.78 0.34
C GLN A 133 7.04 -3.70 0.99
N VAL A 134 7.41 -4.71 1.80
CA VAL A 134 8.61 -4.68 2.64
C VAL A 134 9.92 -4.69 1.86
N PRO A 135 10.11 -5.49 0.79
CA PRO A 135 11.36 -5.46 0.05
C PRO A 135 11.67 -4.11 -0.59
N PHE A 136 10.65 -3.33 -1.00
CA PHE A 136 10.85 -1.97 -1.50
C PHE A 136 11.36 -1.03 -0.41
N ILE A 137 10.77 -1.11 0.80
CA ILE A 137 11.20 -0.31 1.97
C ILE A 137 12.65 -0.63 2.34
N GLN A 138 12.99 -1.92 2.42
CA GLN A 138 14.35 -2.36 2.71
C GLN A 138 15.34 -1.89 1.65
N TYR A 139 14.94 -1.93 0.38
CA TYR A 139 15.79 -1.47 -0.72
C TYR A 139 16.09 0.04 -0.63
N ILE A 140 15.06 0.89 -0.48
CA ILE A 140 15.30 2.34 -0.40
C ILE A 140 16.02 2.73 0.90
N SER A 141 15.82 1.99 1.99
CA SER A 141 16.56 2.13 3.25
C SER A 141 18.04 1.78 3.08
N GLU A 142 18.36 0.68 2.39
CA GLU A 142 19.73 0.30 2.04
C GLU A 142 20.40 1.38 1.18
N LYS A 143 19.72 1.88 0.14
CA LYS A 143 20.25 2.94 -0.74
C LYS A 143 20.49 4.26 -0.01
N ALA A 144 19.66 4.58 0.98
CA ALA A 144 19.78 5.80 1.77
C ALA A 144 20.81 5.69 2.91
N GLU A 145 21.32 4.48 3.20
CA GLU A 145 22.12 4.17 4.39
C GLU A 145 21.41 4.64 5.69
N LYS A 146 20.08 4.48 5.74
CA LYS A 146 19.24 4.89 6.87
C LYS A 146 18.39 3.74 7.36
N GLU A 147 18.41 3.49 8.66
CA GLU A 147 17.51 2.54 9.29
C GLU A 147 16.08 3.10 9.32
N VAL A 148 15.10 2.26 8.96
CA VAL A 148 13.68 2.57 9.03
C VAL A 148 12.95 1.43 9.71
N LYS A 149 11.84 1.75 10.39
CA LYS A 149 10.95 0.75 11.00
C LYS A 149 9.64 0.65 10.24
N ILE A 150 8.86 -0.39 10.54
CA ILE A 150 7.52 -0.57 9.98
C ILE A 150 6.46 -0.75 11.08
N VAL A 151 5.22 -0.39 10.78
CA VAL A 151 4.03 -0.81 11.51
C VAL A 151 3.04 -1.41 10.52
N PRO A 152 2.98 -2.75 10.39
CA PRO A 152 2.02 -3.43 9.54
C PRO A 152 0.62 -3.45 10.16
N ILE A 153 -0.42 -3.10 9.38
CA ILE A 153 -1.82 -3.12 9.79
C ILE A 153 -2.68 -3.83 8.74
N ALA A 154 -3.26 -4.98 9.10
CA ALA A 154 -4.09 -5.80 8.23
C ALA A 154 -5.58 -5.51 8.48
N LEU A 155 -6.33 -5.23 7.40
CA LEU A 155 -7.74 -4.85 7.47
C LEU A 155 -8.65 -5.95 6.92
N GLY A 156 -9.32 -6.66 7.82
CA GLY A 156 -10.48 -7.51 7.49
C GLY A 156 -11.76 -6.70 7.32
N LEU A 157 -11.93 -5.62 8.09
CA LEU A 157 -13.00 -4.63 7.94
C LEU A 157 -12.44 -3.34 7.33
N GLN A 158 -13.11 -2.80 6.32
CA GLN A 158 -12.58 -1.72 5.46
C GLN A 158 -13.57 -0.58 5.20
N ASP A 159 -14.50 -0.32 6.12
CA ASP A 159 -15.49 0.75 5.95
C ASP A 159 -14.97 2.15 6.33
N GLU A 160 -15.85 3.15 6.16
CA GLU A 160 -15.55 4.56 6.46
C GLU A 160 -15.21 4.79 7.94
N GLU A 161 -15.83 4.04 8.87
CA GLU A 161 -15.62 4.18 10.31
C GLU A 161 -14.22 3.70 10.69
N VAL A 162 -13.80 2.53 10.19
CA VAL A 162 -12.43 2.03 10.35
C VAL A 162 -11.41 3.02 9.81
N ALA A 163 -11.65 3.59 8.63
CA ALA A 163 -10.73 4.54 8.02
C ALA A 163 -10.57 5.84 8.83
N GLU A 164 -11.68 6.37 9.37
CA GLU A 164 -11.69 7.57 10.21
C GLU A 164 -10.99 7.33 11.55
N ASP A 165 -11.29 6.21 12.23
CA ASP A 165 -10.68 5.82 13.50
C ASP A 165 -9.17 5.59 13.35
N LEU A 166 -8.78 4.74 12.40
CA LEU A 166 -7.38 4.36 12.22
C LEU A 166 -6.52 5.53 11.72
N GLY A 167 -7.03 6.33 10.78
CA GLY A 167 -6.28 7.46 10.23
C GLY A 167 -6.00 8.53 11.28
N ARG A 168 -6.96 8.76 12.18
CA ARG A 168 -6.81 9.62 13.35
C ARG A 168 -5.85 9.01 14.37
N ALA A 169 -5.99 7.73 14.70
CA ALA A 169 -5.14 7.06 15.67
C ALA A 169 -3.66 7.07 15.26
N ILE A 170 -3.36 6.86 13.97
CA ILE A 170 -1.99 6.96 13.43
C ILE A 170 -1.46 8.39 13.58
N PHE A 171 -2.27 9.39 13.25
CA PHE A 171 -1.87 10.79 13.40
C PHE A 171 -1.59 11.15 14.87
N GLU A 172 -2.52 10.84 15.78
CA GLU A 172 -2.40 11.14 17.21
C GLU A 172 -1.20 10.42 17.84
N ALA A 173 -0.99 9.14 17.52
CA ALA A 173 0.18 8.40 17.96
C ALA A 173 1.50 8.99 17.45
N SER A 174 1.55 9.40 16.17
CA SER A 174 2.75 10.04 15.60
C SER A 174 3.07 11.37 16.30
N GLN A 175 2.06 12.17 16.64
CA GLN A 175 2.24 13.43 17.35
C GLN A 175 2.64 13.22 18.83
N GLU A 176 2.03 12.25 19.53
CA GLU A 176 2.36 11.92 20.92
C GLU A 176 3.83 11.50 21.06
N LEU A 177 4.33 10.69 20.14
CA LEU A 177 5.70 10.18 20.16
C LEU A 177 6.71 11.10 19.45
N GLY A 178 6.25 12.13 18.73
CA GLY A 178 7.09 12.93 17.84
C GLY A 178 7.72 12.12 16.71
N ARG A 179 7.07 11.04 16.28
CA ARG A 179 7.58 10.08 15.29
C ARG A 179 7.33 10.58 13.87
N ASP A 180 8.36 10.56 13.04
CA ASP A 180 8.24 10.82 11.61
C ASP A 180 7.65 9.58 10.89
N VAL A 181 6.45 9.73 10.34
CA VAL A 181 5.71 8.65 9.67
C VAL A 181 5.33 8.97 8.22
N VAL A 182 5.41 7.95 7.36
CA VAL A 182 4.69 7.88 6.07
C VAL A 182 3.76 6.66 6.08
N VAL A 183 2.51 6.85 5.65
CA VAL A 183 1.55 5.75 5.50
C VAL A 183 1.59 5.18 4.08
N ILE A 184 1.68 3.86 3.94
CA ILE A 184 1.56 3.16 2.66
C ILE A 184 0.25 2.40 2.64
N ALA A 185 -0.66 2.80 1.76
CA ALA A 185 -1.87 2.05 1.46
C ALA A 185 -1.60 1.04 0.34
N SER A 186 -1.61 -0.24 0.70
CA SER A 186 -1.39 -1.36 -0.19
C SER A 186 -2.70 -1.82 -0.84
N THR A 187 -2.86 -1.59 -2.14
CA THR A 187 -4.08 -1.97 -2.87
C THR A 187 -3.82 -2.14 -4.37
N ASP A 188 -4.43 -3.18 -4.93
CA ASP A 188 -4.71 -3.28 -6.35
C ASP A 188 -6.08 -2.62 -6.66
N MET A 189 -6.29 -2.25 -7.92
CA MET A 189 -7.52 -1.59 -8.39
C MET A 189 -8.53 -2.63 -8.90
N MET A 190 -9.16 -2.43 -10.06
CA MET A 190 -10.16 -3.34 -10.59
C MET A 190 -9.58 -4.71 -10.93
N HIS A 191 -10.29 -5.76 -10.54
CA HIS A 191 -10.06 -7.16 -10.85
C HIS A 191 -11.12 -7.59 -11.85
N TYR A 192 -10.92 -7.25 -13.12
CA TYR A 192 -11.84 -7.54 -14.21
C TYR A 192 -11.65 -8.96 -14.73
N GLY A 193 -12.73 -9.69 -14.92
CA GLY A 193 -12.73 -10.98 -15.61
C GLY A 193 -13.61 -12.02 -14.95
N TYR A 194 -13.93 -13.07 -15.70
CA TYR A 194 -14.75 -14.17 -15.18
C TYR A 194 -14.07 -14.90 -14.01
N ALA A 195 -12.74 -14.96 -14.00
CA ALA A 195 -11.96 -15.54 -12.89
C ALA A 195 -12.19 -14.81 -11.56
N TYR A 196 -12.50 -13.52 -11.61
CA TYR A 196 -12.80 -12.69 -10.43
C TYR A 196 -14.30 -12.52 -10.19
N GLY A 197 -15.15 -13.11 -11.04
CA GLY A 197 -16.60 -12.97 -10.96
C GLY A 197 -17.12 -11.56 -11.29
N TYR A 198 -16.29 -10.70 -11.89
CA TYR A 198 -16.62 -9.30 -12.11
C TYR A 198 -16.39 -8.87 -13.56
N VAL A 199 -17.49 -8.71 -14.29
CA VAL A 199 -17.52 -8.29 -15.71
C VAL A 199 -18.58 -7.20 -15.89
N PRO A 200 -18.36 -5.98 -15.38
CA PRO A 200 -19.36 -4.90 -15.37
C PRO A 200 -19.66 -4.35 -16.78
N PHE A 201 -18.79 -4.60 -17.75
CA PHE A 201 -18.97 -4.24 -19.15
C PHE A 201 -18.29 -5.27 -20.05
N ARG A 202 -18.64 -5.25 -21.33
CA ARG A 202 -18.00 -6.07 -22.36
C ARG A 202 -17.46 -5.17 -23.46
N ALA A 203 -16.21 -5.39 -23.82
CA ALA A 203 -15.53 -4.72 -24.92
C ALA A 203 -14.45 -5.65 -25.49
N ARG A 204 -13.77 -5.24 -26.57
CA ARG A 204 -12.74 -6.05 -27.24
C ARG A 204 -11.47 -5.23 -27.43
N GLY A 205 -10.32 -5.89 -27.37
CA GLY A 205 -9.01 -5.25 -27.61
C GLY A 205 -8.82 -4.00 -26.76
N ASP A 206 -8.32 -2.94 -27.39
CA ASP A 206 -7.98 -1.68 -26.72
C ASP A 206 -9.19 -0.98 -26.07
N ASP A 207 -10.40 -1.16 -26.61
CA ASP A 207 -11.62 -0.60 -26.00
C ASP A 207 -11.87 -1.17 -24.60
N LEU A 208 -11.50 -2.44 -24.37
CA LEU A 208 -11.62 -3.04 -23.05
C LEU A 208 -10.65 -2.39 -22.06
N LEU A 209 -9.39 -2.20 -22.48
CA LEU A 209 -8.37 -1.57 -21.65
C LEU A 209 -8.73 -0.11 -21.33
N GLY A 210 -9.27 0.62 -22.31
CA GLY A 210 -9.79 1.97 -22.12
C GLY A 210 -10.90 2.04 -21.08
N ARG A 211 -11.86 1.10 -21.11
CA ARG A 211 -12.95 1.04 -20.12
C ARG A 211 -12.48 0.65 -18.72
N ILE A 212 -11.55 -0.31 -18.59
CA ILE A 212 -10.96 -0.67 -17.29
C ILE A 212 -10.26 0.55 -16.69
N ARG A 213 -9.45 1.25 -17.51
CA ARG A 213 -8.79 2.48 -17.08
C ARG A 213 -9.80 3.55 -16.67
N GLU A 214 -10.87 3.76 -17.44
CA GLU A 214 -11.91 4.72 -17.08
C GLU A 214 -12.57 4.38 -15.73
N TRP A 215 -12.86 3.09 -15.49
CA TRP A 215 -13.42 2.61 -14.23
C TRP A 215 -12.50 2.90 -13.04
N ASP A 216 -11.23 2.50 -13.15
CA ASP A 216 -10.24 2.75 -12.11
C ASP A 216 -10.07 4.25 -11.86
N PHE A 217 -10.05 5.07 -12.92
CA PHE A 217 -9.85 6.51 -12.80
C PHE A 217 -11.01 7.25 -12.12
N ARG A 218 -12.23 6.71 -12.13
CA ARG A 218 -13.33 7.26 -11.32
C ARG A 218 -13.05 7.14 -9.82
N VAL A 219 -12.44 6.04 -9.39
CA VAL A 219 -12.01 5.84 -7.99
C VAL A 219 -10.75 6.64 -7.70
N ILE A 220 -9.74 6.59 -8.58
CA ILE A 220 -8.47 7.31 -8.42
C ILE A 220 -8.70 8.82 -8.32
N GLN A 221 -9.60 9.39 -9.12
CA GLN A 221 -9.92 10.82 -9.04
C GLN A 221 -10.38 11.22 -7.64
N LYS A 222 -11.17 10.37 -6.97
CA LYS A 222 -11.60 10.61 -5.59
C LYS A 222 -10.45 10.54 -4.60
N ILE A 223 -9.47 9.67 -4.82
CA ILE A 223 -8.23 9.63 -4.05
C ILE A 223 -7.46 10.95 -4.21
N LEU A 224 -7.33 11.45 -5.45
CA LEU A 224 -6.62 12.70 -5.74
C LEU A 224 -7.29 13.94 -5.15
N GLU A 225 -8.63 13.92 -5.04
CA GLU A 225 -9.44 14.96 -4.40
C GLU A 225 -9.44 14.83 -2.85
N PHE A 226 -8.70 13.87 -2.30
CA PHE A 226 -8.74 13.45 -0.90
C PHE A 226 -10.15 13.03 -0.44
N ASP A 227 -11.08 12.72 -1.34
CA ASP A 227 -12.49 12.44 -1.04
C ASP A 227 -12.74 10.94 -0.85
N TYR A 228 -12.35 10.40 0.32
CA TYR A 228 -12.55 8.97 0.59
C TYR A 228 -14.04 8.56 0.67
N LYS A 229 -14.95 9.47 1.05
CA LYS A 229 -16.39 9.17 1.07
C LYS A 229 -16.93 9.03 -0.35
N GLY A 230 -16.58 9.98 -1.23
CA GLY A 230 -16.88 9.86 -2.65
C GLY A 230 -16.20 8.66 -3.30
N MET A 231 -15.00 8.27 -2.85
CA MET A 231 -14.34 7.02 -3.28
C MET A 231 -15.19 5.79 -2.93
N PHE A 232 -15.65 5.66 -1.68
CA PHE A 232 -16.55 4.59 -1.27
C PHE A 232 -17.89 4.61 -2.02
N ASP A 233 -18.45 5.80 -2.29
CA ASP A 233 -19.65 5.94 -3.11
C ASP A 233 -19.44 5.41 -4.54
N GLU A 234 -18.32 5.77 -5.19
CA GLU A 234 -18.00 5.28 -6.53
C GLU A 234 -17.76 3.76 -6.54
N ILE A 235 -17.06 3.22 -5.53
CA ILE A 235 -16.89 1.78 -5.35
C ILE A 235 -18.24 1.08 -5.23
N ARG A 236 -19.13 1.56 -4.35
CA ARG A 236 -20.47 1.01 -4.14
C ARG A 236 -21.34 1.09 -5.39
N LYS A 237 -21.31 2.21 -6.13
CA LYS A 237 -22.11 2.39 -7.35
C LYS A 237 -21.69 1.46 -8.48
N MET A 238 -20.39 1.14 -8.55
CA MET A 238 -19.82 0.33 -9.63
C MET A 238 -19.65 -1.14 -9.26
N ASP A 239 -19.86 -1.52 -7.99
CA ASP A 239 -19.40 -2.79 -7.42
C ASP A 239 -17.90 -3.00 -7.69
N HIS A 240 -17.12 -1.92 -7.59
CA HIS A 240 -15.71 -1.91 -7.96
C HIS A 240 -14.91 -2.84 -7.05
N THR A 241 -14.10 -3.73 -7.64
CA THR A 241 -13.36 -4.77 -6.91
C THR A 241 -11.97 -4.30 -6.47
N MET A 242 -11.85 -3.04 -6.03
CA MET A 242 -10.61 -2.55 -5.42
C MET A 242 -10.43 -3.31 -4.10
N CYS A 243 -9.26 -3.90 -3.85
CA CYS A 243 -9.09 -4.81 -2.72
C CYS A 243 -8.80 -4.10 -1.39
N GLY A 244 -8.17 -2.91 -1.40
CA GLY A 244 -7.74 -2.18 -0.20
C GLY A 244 -8.34 -0.79 0.02
N PRO A 245 -9.66 -0.54 -0.19
CA PRO A 245 -10.24 0.79 -0.06
C PRO A 245 -10.14 1.38 1.35
N GLY A 246 -10.21 0.55 2.40
CA GLY A 246 -10.08 1.01 3.80
C GLY A 246 -8.68 1.53 4.10
N GLY A 247 -7.64 0.89 3.56
CA GLY A 247 -6.26 1.35 3.69
C GLY A 247 -6.02 2.69 2.99
N VAL A 248 -6.57 2.87 1.78
CA VAL A 248 -6.49 4.15 1.06
C VAL A 248 -7.26 5.25 1.77
N ALA A 249 -8.47 4.97 2.25
CA ALA A 249 -9.25 5.94 3.02
C ALA A 249 -8.53 6.36 4.31
N THR A 250 -7.90 5.40 5.01
CA THR A 250 -7.05 5.67 6.18
C THR A 250 -5.89 6.60 5.85
N ALA A 251 -5.19 6.34 4.74
CA ALA A 251 -4.10 7.18 4.26
C ALA A 251 -4.56 8.61 3.91
N ILE A 252 -5.75 8.76 3.32
CA ILE A 252 -6.37 10.07 3.04
C ILE A 252 -6.65 10.83 4.34
N VAL A 253 -7.26 10.17 5.34
CA VAL A 253 -7.55 10.78 6.65
C VAL A 253 -6.26 11.25 7.33
N PHE A 254 -5.25 10.37 7.41
CA PHE A 254 -3.95 10.70 7.97
C PHE A 254 -3.28 11.86 7.22
N SER A 255 -3.31 11.84 5.88
CA SER A 255 -2.69 12.88 5.04
C SER A 255 -3.34 14.24 5.26
N ARG A 256 -4.68 14.30 5.33
CA ARG A 256 -5.43 15.54 5.63
C ARG A 256 -5.02 16.12 7.00
N LEU A 257 -4.96 15.29 8.04
CA LEU A 257 -4.53 15.72 9.37
C LEU A 257 -3.06 16.18 9.37
N SER A 258 -2.22 15.55 8.55
CA SER A 258 -0.81 15.89 8.35
C SER A 258 -0.57 17.11 7.47
N GLY A 259 -1.62 17.76 6.96
CA GLY A 259 -1.55 18.98 6.15
C GLY A 259 -1.22 18.75 4.67
N ALA A 260 -1.47 17.55 4.14
CA ALA A 260 -1.35 17.30 2.71
C ALA A 260 -2.42 18.08 1.94
N VAL A 261 -2.02 18.63 0.79
CA VAL A 261 -2.87 19.44 -0.09
C VAL A 261 -2.79 19.02 -1.55
N GLU A 262 -1.81 18.20 -1.89
CA GLU A 262 -1.57 17.72 -3.25
C GLU A 262 -1.49 16.19 -3.27
N ALA A 263 -2.07 15.60 -4.32
CA ALA A 263 -1.96 14.19 -4.62
C ALA A 263 -1.68 14.00 -6.11
N GLU A 264 -0.84 13.03 -6.46
CA GLU A 264 -0.37 12.81 -7.83
C GLU A 264 -0.32 11.32 -8.16
N VAL A 265 -0.83 10.93 -9.33
CA VAL A 265 -0.59 9.61 -9.92
C VAL A 265 0.80 9.61 -10.55
N LEU A 266 1.69 8.78 -10.00
CA LEU A 266 3.04 8.62 -10.53
C LEU A 266 3.09 7.62 -11.68
N HIS A 267 2.25 6.59 -11.61
CA HIS A 267 2.16 5.56 -12.63
C HIS A 267 0.83 4.79 -12.54
N TYR A 268 0.34 4.33 -13.69
CA TYR A 268 -0.79 3.43 -13.79
C TYR A 268 -0.53 2.41 -14.88
N THR A 269 -0.79 1.13 -14.60
CA THR A 269 -0.72 0.04 -15.58
C THR A 269 -1.75 -1.04 -15.26
N THR A 270 -1.79 -2.10 -16.06
CA THR A 270 -2.61 -3.27 -15.79
C THR A 270 -1.82 -4.56 -16.03
N SER A 271 -2.30 -5.68 -15.48
CA SER A 271 -1.71 -7.00 -15.71
C SER A 271 -1.71 -7.42 -17.19
N PHE A 272 -2.48 -6.74 -18.05
CA PHE A 272 -2.47 -6.96 -19.49
C PHE A 272 -1.08 -6.72 -20.10
N GLU A 273 -0.30 -5.78 -19.57
CA GLU A 273 1.03 -5.48 -20.12
C GLU A 273 1.99 -6.66 -20.09
N VAL A 274 1.76 -7.58 -19.15
CA VAL A 274 2.58 -8.78 -18.98
C VAL A 274 1.87 -10.01 -19.54
N SER A 275 0.62 -10.24 -19.14
CA SER A 275 -0.12 -11.45 -19.51
C SER A 275 -0.62 -11.45 -20.96
N ARG A 276 -0.86 -10.26 -21.54
CA ARG A 276 -1.57 -10.04 -22.80
C ARG A 276 -2.94 -10.73 -22.87
N SER A 277 -3.50 -11.10 -21.72
CA SER A 277 -4.80 -11.78 -21.61
C SER A 277 -5.90 -10.78 -21.27
N THR A 278 -7.02 -10.88 -21.99
CA THR A 278 -8.24 -10.13 -21.71
C THR A 278 -9.23 -10.89 -20.82
N ASP A 279 -8.89 -12.11 -20.42
CA ASP A 279 -9.77 -12.97 -19.62
C ASP A 279 -9.77 -12.58 -18.13
N ALA A 280 -8.64 -12.05 -17.67
CA ALA A 280 -8.41 -11.59 -16.30
C ALA A 280 -7.41 -10.43 -16.31
N ILE A 281 -7.87 -9.23 -15.98
CA ILE A 281 -7.08 -8.01 -15.94
C ILE A 281 -7.17 -7.40 -14.54
N VAL A 282 -6.03 -7.03 -13.97
CA VAL A 282 -5.97 -6.28 -12.72
C VAL A 282 -5.33 -4.91 -12.97
N GLY A 283 -5.95 -3.85 -12.46
CA GLY A 283 -5.41 -2.49 -12.50
C GLY A 283 -4.44 -2.19 -11.36
N TYR A 284 -3.39 -1.42 -11.63
CA TYR A 284 -2.36 -1.06 -10.66
C TYR A 284 -2.07 0.44 -10.73
N VAL A 285 -2.00 1.11 -9.58
CA VAL A 285 -1.72 2.54 -9.51
C VAL A 285 -0.69 2.85 -8.43
N SER A 286 0.18 3.82 -8.73
CA SER A 286 1.06 4.46 -7.78
C SER A 286 0.63 5.90 -7.58
N ILE A 287 0.41 6.29 -6.33
CA ILE A 287 -0.03 7.64 -5.94
C ILE A 287 0.80 8.09 -4.75
N VAL A 288 1.09 9.38 -4.65
CA VAL A 288 1.61 10.01 -3.42
C VAL A 288 0.76 11.21 -3.03
N MET A 289 0.66 11.46 -1.73
CA MET A 289 0.01 12.62 -1.12
C MET A 289 1.04 13.43 -0.35
N ARG A 290 1.09 14.75 -0.56
CA ARG A 290 2.13 15.62 -0.01
C ARG A 290 1.62 16.97 0.49
N LYS A 291 2.38 17.54 1.42
CA LYS A 291 2.25 18.93 1.88
C LYS A 291 2.72 19.89 0.76
N ALA A 292 2.34 21.16 0.87
CA ALA A 292 2.80 22.23 -0.03
C ALA A 292 4.33 22.39 -0.03
#